data_AF-A0A6S6RS18-F1
#
_entry.id   AF-A0A6S6RS18-F1
#
_cell.length_a   1.000
_cell.length_b   1.000
_cell.length_c   1.000
_cell.angle_alpha   90.00
_cell.angle_beta   90.00
_cell.angle_gamma   90.00
#
_symmetry.space_group_name_H-M   'P 1'
#
loop_
_entity.id
_entity.type
_entity.pdbx_description
1 polymer ?
#
loop_
_entity_poly.entity_id
_entity_poly.type
_entity_poly.pdbx_seq_one_letter_code
_entity_poly.pdbx_strand_id
1 'polypeptide(L)'
;MEITKEGAIGKIIFWQKITTVVLSLFVLALWGLVGYIIHNNLEYGDYDYIQSGLYLGFCVSMTYMVYLLYQSFSLLQSYQNNQEALDIEMAFNKQRLFWMMGPVLLISSIAVLLFSALFFSFSS
;
A
#
# COMPACT_ATOMS: atom_id res chain seq x y z
N MET A 1 -0.60 -23.17 26.94
CA MET A 1 0.68 -22.63 26.44
C MET A 1 0.65 -21.15 26.73
N GLU A 2 1.41 -20.66 27.72
CA GLU A 2 1.45 -19.23 28.04
C GLU A 2 2.01 -18.46 26.84
N ILE A 3 1.28 -17.43 26.41
CA ILE A 3 1.72 -16.54 25.34
C ILE A 3 2.73 -15.58 25.96
N THR A 4 4.02 -15.87 25.82
CA THR A 4 5.07 -14.92 26.19
C THR A 4 5.03 -13.72 25.25
N LYS A 5 5.36 -12.52 25.75
CA LYS A 5 5.36 -11.27 24.96
C LYS A 5 6.25 -11.39 23.72
N GLU A 6 7.36 -12.11 23.83
CA GLU A 6 8.30 -12.39 22.75
C GLU A 6 7.67 -13.28 21.65
N GLY A 7 6.90 -14.30 22.06
CA GLY A 7 6.16 -15.16 21.12
C GLY A 7 5.03 -14.43 20.40
N ALA A 8 4.40 -13.44 21.04
CA ALA A 8 3.38 -12.60 20.41
C ALA A 8 4.00 -11.67 19.35
N ILE A 9 5.11 -10.99 19.68
CA ILE A 9 5.80 -10.08 18.76
C ILE A 9 6.38 -10.84 17.56
N GLY A 10 6.95 -12.03 17.79
CA GLY A 10 7.43 -12.89 16.69
C GLY A 10 6.34 -13.26 15.69
N LYS A 11 5.11 -13.55 16.17
CA LYS A 11 3.96 -13.81 15.28
C LYS A 11 3.54 -12.57 14.49
N ILE A 12 3.53 -11.39 15.12
CA ILE A 12 3.20 -10.12 14.44
C ILE A 12 4.20 -9.87 13.31
N ILE A 13 5.50 -10.00 13.58
CA ILE A 13 6.57 -9.82 12.59
C ILE A 13 6.40 -10.78 11.42
N PHE A 14 6.10 -12.06 11.69
CA PHE A 14 5.87 -13.06 10.65
C PHE A 14 4.72 -12.67 9.70
N TRP A 15 3.55 -12.35 10.26
CA TRP A 15 2.39 -11.96 9.45
C TRP A 15 2.64 -10.67 8.69
N GLN A 16 3.25 -9.69 9.33
CA GLN A 16 3.56 -8.40 8.71
C GLN A 16 4.56 -8.54 7.56
N LYS A 17 5.54 -9.44 7.67
CA LYS A 17 6.45 -9.78 6.57
C LYS A 17 5.70 -10.34 5.37
N ILE A 18 4.80 -11.30 5.59
CA ILE A 18 3.96 -11.87 4.52
C ILE A 18 3.11 -10.78 3.87
N THR A 19 2.40 -9.97 4.67
CA THR A 19 1.57 -8.88 4.16
C THR A 19 2.38 -7.86 3.36
N THR A 20 3.58 -7.50 3.82
CA THR A 20 4.46 -6.55 3.11
C THR A 20 4.90 -7.11 1.76
N VAL A 21 5.28 -8.39 1.68
CA VAL A 21 5.69 -9.03 0.43
C VAL A 21 4.51 -9.12 -0.56
N VAL A 22 3.35 -9.58 -0.09
CA VAL A 22 2.15 -9.69 -0.93
C VAL A 22 1.74 -8.33 -1.47
N LEU A 23 1.71 -7.29 -0.63
CA LEU A 23 1.36 -5.95 -1.08
C LEU A 23 2.44 -5.33 -1.98
N SER A 24 3.72 -5.62 -1.77
CA SER A 24 4.80 -5.18 -2.67
C SER A 24 4.62 -5.75 -4.08
N LEU A 25 4.28 -7.04 -4.20
CA LEU A 25 4.01 -7.68 -5.48
C LEU A 25 2.77 -7.09 -6.16
N PHE A 26 1.72 -6.83 -5.38
CA PHE A 26 0.52 -6.15 -5.89
C PHE A 26 0.84 -4.74 -6.40
N VAL A 27 1.60 -3.94 -5.65
CA VAL A 27 2.01 -2.59 -6.04
C VAL A 27 2.88 -2.63 -7.30
N LEU A 28 3.78 -3.61 -7.44
CA LEU A 28 4.59 -3.77 -8.65
C LEU A 28 3.71 -4.04 -9.88
N ALA A 29 2.74 -4.93 -9.76
CA ALA A 29 1.77 -5.21 -10.84
C ALA A 29 0.95 -3.96 -11.18
N LEU A 30 0.54 -3.19 -10.17
CA LEU A 30 -0.19 -1.93 -10.34
C LEU A 30 0.64 -0.89 -11.10
N TRP A 31 1.92 -0.71 -10.76
CA TRP A 31 2.82 0.17 -11.51
C TRP A 31 2.98 -0.26 -12.96
N GLY A 32 3.07 -1.56 -13.23
CA GLY A 32 3.10 -2.10 -14.59
C GLY A 32 1.83 -1.78 -15.39
N LEU A 33 0.65 -1.97 -14.77
CA LEU A 33 -0.64 -1.64 -15.38
C LEU A 33 -0.77 -0.14 -15.70
N VAL A 34 -0.43 0.72 -14.74
CA VAL A 34 -0.48 2.18 -14.92
C VAL A 34 0.51 2.63 -16.00
N GLY A 35 1.72 2.07 -16.02
CA GLY A 35 2.71 2.34 -17.08
C GLY A 35 2.18 1.94 -18.46
N TYR A 36 1.53 0.79 -18.58
CA TYR A 36 0.89 0.34 -19.82
C TYR A 36 -0.22 1.28 -20.29
N ILE A 37 -1.12 1.70 -19.39
CA ILE A 37 -2.22 2.63 -19.71
C ILE A 37 -1.67 3.98 -20.19
N ILE A 38 -0.69 4.55 -19.47
CA ILE A 38 -0.06 5.82 -19.84
C ILE A 38 0.62 5.70 -21.20
N HIS A 39 1.33 4.60 -21.46
CA HIS A 39 2.00 4.36 -22.74
C HIS A 39 1.01 4.33 -23.91
N ASN A 40 -0.07 3.55 -23.80
CA ASN A 40 -1.11 3.49 -24.82
C ASN A 40 -1.75 4.87 -25.06
N ASN A 41 -2.08 5.60 -23.99
CA ASN A 41 -2.69 6.93 -24.11
C ASN A 41 -1.75 7.93 -24.82
N LEU A 42 -0.43 7.82 -24.61
CA LEU A 42 0.56 8.63 -25.32
C LEU A 42 0.69 8.25 -26.80
N GLU A 43 0.61 6.96 -27.13
CA GLU A 43 0.79 6.46 -28.49
C GLU A 43 -0.43 6.78 -29.39
N TYR A 44 -1.65 6.66 -28.87
CA TYR A 44 -2.88 6.82 -29.66
C TYR A 44 -3.47 8.24 -29.66
N GLY A 45 -2.84 9.20 -28.97
CA GLY A 45 -3.18 10.63 -29.06
C GLY A 45 -4.35 11.11 -28.18
N ASP A 46 -5.06 10.21 -27.49
CA ASP A 46 -6.10 10.52 -26.49
C ASP A 46 -5.50 10.67 -25.08
N TYR A 47 -4.50 11.54 -24.93
CA TYR A 47 -3.82 11.68 -23.65
C TYR A 47 -4.61 12.53 -22.66
N ASP A 48 -5.34 11.88 -21.76
CA ASP A 48 -5.92 12.51 -20.58
C ASP A 48 -4.89 12.63 -19.44
N TYR A 49 -4.34 13.84 -19.29
CA TYR A 49 -3.39 14.19 -18.23
C TYR A 49 -3.99 14.04 -16.82
N ILE A 50 -5.30 14.29 -16.66
CA ILE A 50 -5.98 14.23 -15.35
C ILE A 50 -6.10 12.78 -14.93
N GLN A 51 -6.60 11.92 -15.82
CA GLN A 51 -6.76 10.49 -15.54
C GLN A 51 -5.39 9.83 -15.26
N SER A 52 -4.38 10.14 -16.06
CA SER A 52 -3.00 9.65 -15.86
C SER A 52 -2.43 10.10 -14.52
N GLY A 53 -2.66 11.37 -14.14
CA GLY A 53 -2.27 11.92 -12.84
C GLY A 53 -2.94 11.22 -11.66
N LEU A 54 -4.23 10.89 -11.78
CA LEU A 54 -4.97 10.13 -10.75
C LEU A 54 -4.41 8.71 -10.60
N TYR A 55 -4.10 8.01 -11.69
CA TYR A 55 -3.48 6.68 -11.63
C TYR A 55 -2.09 6.71 -10.99
N LEU A 56 -1.26 7.70 -11.33
CA LEU A 56 0.06 7.87 -10.71
C LEU A 56 -0.06 8.19 -9.21
N GLY A 57 -0.95 9.12 -8.84
CA GLY A 57 -1.21 9.46 -7.44
C GLY A 57 -1.68 8.25 -6.63
N PHE A 58 -2.50 7.39 -7.23
CA PHE A 58 -2.93 6.14 -6.62
C PHE A 58 -1.77 5.15 -6.42
N CYS A 59 -0.94 4.92 -7.45
CA CYS A 59 0.26 4.10 -7.34
C CYS A 59 1.19 4.57 -6.22
N VAL A 60 1.49 5.87 -6.15
CA VAL A 60 2.36 6.46 -5.12
C VAL A 60 1.76 6.25 -3.72
N SER A 61 0.45 6.45 -3.57
CA SER A 61 -0.23 6.26 -2.29
C SER A 61 -0.18 4.80 -1.82
N MET A 62 -0.34 3.85 -2.75
CA MET A 62 -0.21 2.42 -2.45
C MET A 62 1.24 2.03 -2.11
N THR A 63 2.23 2.61 -2.78
CA THR A 63 3.64 2.43 -2.42
C THR A 63 3.93 2.95 -1.00
N TYR A 64 3.42 4.12 -0.65
CA TYR A 64 3.58 4.69 0.70
C TYR A 64 2.97 3.80 1.79
N MET A 65 1.84 3.16 1.50
CA MET A 65 1.21 2.21 2.42
C MET A 65 2.08 0.99 2.73
N VAL A 66 2.64 0.39 1.68
CA VAL A 66 3.57 -0.74 1.83
C VAL A 66 4.81 -0.30 2.62
N TYR A 67 5.27 0.93 2.38
CA TYR A 67 6.39 1.51 3.11
C TYR A 67 6.11 1.69 4.61
N LEU A 68 4.88 2.07 5.01
CA LEU A 68 4.50 2.15 6.43
C LEU A 68 4.57 0.78 7.13
N LEU A 69 4.10 -0.28 6.46
CA LEU A 69 4.24 -1.64 6.99
C LEU A 69 5.70 -2.08 7.08
N TYR A 70 6.52 -1.74 6.09
CA TYR A 70 7.94 -2.03 6.12
C TYR A 70 8.65 -1.31 7.28
N GLN A 71 8.38 -0.01 7.49
CA GLN A 71 8.94 0.75 8.63
C GLN A 71 8.53 0.12 9.96
N SER A 72 7.25 -0.19 10.12
CA SER A 72 6.76 -0.83 11.34
C SER A 72 7.45 -2.18 11.59
N PHE A 73 7.64 -2.99 10.54
CA PHE A 73 8.34 -4.28 10.64
C PHE A 73 9.81 -4.09 11.07
N SER A 74 10.51 -3.13 10.46
CA SER A 74 11.90 -2.82 10.81
C SER A 74 12.03 -2.39 12.28
N LEU A 75 11.07 -1.62 12.79
CA LEU A 75 11.03 -1.19 14.18
C LEU A 75 10.72 -2.36 15.14
N LEU A 76 9.81 -3.26 14.78
CA LEU A 76 9.56 -4.48 15.59
C LEU A 76 10.79 -5.40 15.65
N GLN A 77 11.57 -5.49 14.57
CA GLN A 77 12.84 -6.21 14.58
C GLN A 77 13.89 -5.51 15.45
N SER A 78 13.98 -4.17 15.38
CA SER A 78 14.84 -3.39 16.27
C SER A 78 14.48 -3.61 17.74
N TYR A 79 13.18 -3.58 18.07
CA TYR A 79 12.70 -3.90 19.41
C TYR A 79 13.10 -5.30 19.88
N GLN A 80 13.05 -6.32 19.02
CA GLN A 80 13.49 -7.67 19.39
C GLN A 80 14.99 -7.73 19.76
N ASN A 81 15.81 -6.89 19.12
CA ASN A 81 17.25 -6.86 19.34
C ASN A 81 17.64 -5.99 20.54
N ASN A 82 16.99 -4.83 20.70
CA ASN A 82 17.43 -3.78 21.64
C ASN A 82 16.50 -3.62 22.85
N GLN A 83 15.29 -4.20 22.82
CA GLN A 83 14.26 -4.09 23.85
C GLN A 83 13.84 -2.65 24.21
N GLU A 84 14.06 -1.69 23.31
CA GLU A 84 13.71 -0.29 23.53
C GLU A 84 12.20 -0.03 23.38
N ALA A 85 11.54 0.41 24.45
CA ALA A 85 10.09 0.66 24.44
C ALA A 85 9.63 1.72 23.41
N LEU A 86 10.53 2.61 22.97
CA LEU A 86 10.23 3.61 21.94
C LEU A 86 9.95 2.94 20.57
N ASP A 87 10.71 1.89 20.22
CA ASP A 87 10.60 1.21 18.93
C ASP A 87 9.25 0.53 18.77
N ILE A 88 8.74 -0.08 19.84
CA ILE A 88 7.43 -0.74 19.82
C ILE A 88 6.29 0.27 19.68
N GLU A 89 6.38 1.43 20.33
CA GLU A 89 5.39 2.50 20.20
C GLU A 89 5.37 3.06 18.77
N MET A 90 6.55 3.37 18.22
CA MET A 90 6.67 3.84 16.84
C MET A 90 6.17 2.79 15.85
N ALA A 91 6.48 1.51 16.06
CA ALA A 91 6.02 0.43 15.21
C ALA A 91 4.49 0.35 15.15
N PHE A 92 3.82 0.40 16.31
CA PHE A 92 2.36 0.35 16.37
C PHE A 92 1.70 1.61 15.81
N ASN A 93 2.29 2.78 15.99
CA ASN A 93 1.79 4.01 15.36
C ASN A 93 1.82 3.91 13.82
N LYS A 94 2.86 3.31 13.25
CA LYS A 94 2.96 3.06 11.80
C LYS A 94 1.93 2.02 11.32
N GLN A 95 1.69 0.94 12.08
CA GLN A 95 0.61 0.00 11.78
C GLN A 95 -0.76 0.66 11.84
N ARG A 96 -1.01 1.51 12.85
CA ARG A 96 -2.26 2.23 13.01
C ARG A 96 -2.53 3.12 11.80
N LEU A 97 -1.53 3.88 11.36
CA LEU A 97 -1.62 4.71 10.16
C LEU A 97 -1.94 3.87 8.92
N PHE A 98 -1.28 2.72 8.75
CA PHE A 98 -1.61 1.78 7.68
C PHE A 98 -3.09 1.34 7.75
N TRP A 99 -3.59 0.90 8.90
CA TRP A 99 -4.99 0.45 9.02
C TRP A 99 -6.02 1.57 8.88
N MET A 100 -5.64 2.81 9.16
CA MET A 100 -6.49 3.99 8.91
C MET A 100 -6.53 4.36 7.43
N MET A 101 -5.39 4.29 6.73
CA MET A 101 -5.29 4.65 5.32
C MET A 101 -5.76 3.53 4.38
N GLY A 102 -5.66 2.27 4.78
CA GLY A 102 -6.03 1.10 3.97
C GLY A 102 -7.46 1.16 3.42
N PRO A 103 -8.49 1.31 4.27
CA PRO A 103 -9.86 1.45 3.82
C PRO A 103 -10.09 2.69 2.95
N VAL A 104 -9.45 3.81 3.28
CA VAL A 104 -9.58 5.07 2.51
C VAL A 104 -9.05 4.88 1.09
N LEU A 105 -7.88 4.25 0.95
CA LEU A 105 -7.27 3.99 -0.34
C LEU A 105 -8.05 2.95 -1.15
N LEU A 106 -8.58 1.92 -0.49
CA LEU A 106 -9.46 0.92 -1.13
C LEU A 106 -10.76 1.56 -1.65
N ILE A 107 -11.40 2.43 -0.87
CA ILE A 107 -12.61 3.12 -1.30
C ILE A 107 -12.29 4.10 -2.44
N SER A 108 -11.18 4.84 -2.34
CA SER A 108 -10.76 5.77 -3.39
C SER A 108 -10.42 5.06 -4.70
N SER A 109 -9.84 3.85 -4.65
CA SER A 109 -9.50 3.08 -5.85
C SER A 109 -10.73 2.53 -6.54
N ILE A 110 -11.70 2.02 -5.77
CA ILE A 110 -13.01 1.61 -6.30
C ILE A 110 -13.71 2.82 -6.91
N ALA A 111 -13.68 3.99 -6.25
CA ALA A 111 -14.30 5.20 -6.78
C ALA A 111 -13.66 5.64 -8.11
N VAL A 112 -12.33 5.63 -8.22
CA VAL A 112 -11.62 5.97 -9.48
C VAL A 112 -11.94 4.97 -10.58
N LEU A 113 -11.96 3.66 -10.28
CA LEU A 113 -12.31 2.63 -11.26
C LEU A 113 -13.76 2.76 -11.75
N LEU A 114 -14.70 3.01 -10.84
CA LEU A 114 -16.10 3.24 -11.18
C LEU A 114 -16.28 4.52 -12.00
N PHE A 115 -15.58 5.60 -11.66
CA PHE A 115 -15.66 6.86 -12.39
C PHE A 115 -15.08 6.72 -13.81
N SER A 116 -13.93 6.05 -13.94
CA SER A 116 -13.34 5.71 -15.24
C SER A 116 -14.28 4.83 -16.08
N ALA A 117 -14.87 3.77 -15.48
CA ALA A 117 -15.80 2.88 -16.19
C ALA A 117 -17.06 3.61 -16.65
N LEU A 118 -17.62 4.51 -15.84
CA LEU A 118 -18.75 5.35 -16.21
C LEU A 118 -18.39 6.26 -17.39
N PHE A 119 -17.25 6.94 -17.34
CA PHE A 119 -16.80 7.80 -18.44
C PHE A 119 -16.65 7.03 -19.76
N PHE A 120 -16.02 5.85 -19.73
CA PHE A 120 -15.90 4.98 -20.91
C PHE A 120 -17.27 4.53 -21.46
N SER A 121 -18.25 4.25 -20.59
CA SER A 121 -19.60 3.83 -21.00
C SER A 121 -20.46 4.95 -21.60
N PHE A 122 -20.16 6.21 -21.30
CA PHE A 122 -20.86 7.38 -21.87
C PHE A 122 -20.13 7.98 -23.08
N SER A 123 -18.84 7.69 -23.26
CA SER A 123 -18.05 8.14 -24.41
C SER A 123 -18.10 7.21 -25.63
N SER A 124 -18.68 6.00 -25.48
CA SER A 124 -18.92 5.02 -26.56
C SER A 124 -20.33 5.11 -27.12
#